data_AF-A0A662MGZ0-F1
#
_entry.id   AF-A0A662MGZ0-F1
#
_cell.length_a   1.000
_cell.length_b   1.000
_cell.length_c   1.000
_cell.angle_alpha   90.00
_cell.angle_beta   90.00
_cell.angle_gamma   90.00
#
_symmetry.space_group_name_H-M   'P 1'
#
loop_
_entity.id
_entity.type
_entity.pdbx_description
1 polymer ?
#
loop_
_entity_poly.entity_id
_entity_poly.type
_entity_poly.pdbx_seq_one_letter_code
_entity_poly.pdbx_strand_id
1 'polypeptide(L)'
;MQEPYDDKWYGVPPAGEKPIPPRGRYIAEILAVIFIEFVLWGLYRYFTAPIYGGFGTWKFYVGHIIAAPTIALGTIMVYWRFYRKERGLPFRFTTKRLFSSILVGLFAAILWRFLEMVVYDSMAVAAGVAISDTRTFYSLLDQTTVGLFLLMTFVQFFVVGPVEELQFRSFVYDQSARVLKNWQA
;
A
#
# COMPACT_ATOMS: atom_id res chain seq x y z
N MET A 1 4.35 -18.08 39.86
CA MET A 1 4.56 -16.63 39.98
C MET A 1 4.43 -16.06 38.58
N GLN A 2 3.42 -15.25 38.34
CA GLN A 2 3.29 -14.50 37.08
C GLN A 2 4.30 -13.37 37.12
N GLU A 3 5.16 -13.28 36.09
CA GLU A 3 6.04 -12.13 35.97
C GLU A 3 5.20 -10.84 35.90
N PRO A 4 5.60 -9.78 36.61
CA PRO A 4 4.91 -8.50 36.54
C PRO A 4 5.00 -7.98 35.12
N TYR A 5 3.83 -7.65 34.56
CA TYR A 5 3.68 -7.00 33.27
C TYR A 5 4.53 -5.71 33.29
N ASP A 6 5.60 -5.66 32.48
CA ASP A 6 6.45 -4.47 32.39
C ASP A 6 5.65 -3.34 31.74
N ASP A 7 5.24 -2.37 32.56
CA ASP A 7 4.45 -1.17 32.21
C ASP A 7 5.21 -0.19 31.30
N LYS A 8 6.39 -0.53 30.78
CA LYS A 8 7.10 0.27 29.76
C LYS A 8 6.74 -0.11 28.32
N TRP A 9 5.61 -0.77 28.12
CA TRP A 9 4.99 -0.88 26.81
C TRP A 9 4.24 0.43 26.47
N TYR A 10 4.91 1.39 25.82
CA TYR A 10 4.28 2.65 25.34
C TYR A 10 3.34 2.49 24.12
N GLY A 11 3.11 1.27 23.66
CA GLY A 11 2.15 0.95 22.61
C GLY A 11 0.79 0.57 23.17
N VAL A 12 -0.20 1.44 22.98
CA VAL A 12 -1.63 1.13 23.18
C VAL A 12 -1.96 -0.29 22.65
N PRO A 13 -2.82 -1.07 23.34
CA PRO A 13 -3.03 -2.50 23.08
C PRO A 13 -3.22 -2.85 21.61
N PRO A 14 -2.92 -4.10 21.21
CA PRO A 14 -3.14 -4.57 19.84
C PRO A 14 -4.52 -4.12 19.30
N ALA A 15 -4.58 -3.59 18.07
CA ALA A 15 -5.82 -3.43 17.32
C ALA A 15 -6.50 -4.82 17.21
N GLY A 16 -7.33 -5.20 18.17
CA GLY A 16 -7.88 -6.54 18.35
C GLY A 16 -7.97 -6.92 19.82
N GLU A 17 -9.19 -7.12 20.30
CA GLU A 17 -9.49 -7.37 21.71
C GLU A 17 -9.51 -8.87 22.02
N LYS A 18 -9.59 -9.73 20.98
CA LYS A 18 -9.69 -11.17 21.16
C LYS A 18 -8.34 -11.87 21.21
N PRO A 19 -8.27 -13.01 21.93
CA PRO A 19 -7.09 -13.86 21.89
C PRO A 19 -6.76 -14.31 20.46
N ILE A 20 -5.46 -14.38 20.20
CA ILE A 20 -4.91 -14.74 18.90
C ILE A 20 -4.96 -16.28 18.79
N PRO A 21 -5.39 -16.83 17.63
CA PRO A 21 -5.34 -18.26 17.38
C PRO A 21 -3.88 -18.75 17.35
N PRO A 22 -3.64 -20.06 17.25
CA PRO A 22 -2.28 -20.61 17.15
C PRO A 22 -1.45 -19.89 16.09
N ARG A 23 -0.19 -19.59 16.41
CA ARG A 23 0.75 -18.78 15.62
C ARG A 23 0.70 -19.05 14.11
N GLY A 24 0.81 -20.31 13.70
CA GLY A 24 0.78 -20.68 12.29
C GLY A 24 -0.55 -20.36 11.60
N ARG A 25 -1.67 -20.58 12.29
CA ARG A 25 -3.01 -20.26 11.77
C ARG A 25 -3.17 -18.75 11.59
N TYR A 26 -2.73 -17.94 12.55
CA TYR A 26 -2.87 -16.48 12.44
C TYR A 26 -2.04 -15.89 11.30
N ILE A 27 -0.81 -16.37 11.11
CA ILE A 27 0.03 -15.96 9.98
C ILE A 27 -0.61 -16.36 8.66
N ALA A 28 -1.13 -17.60 8.57
CA ALA A 28 -1.86 -18.05 7.39
C ALA A 28 -3.10 -17.20 7.10
N GLU A 29 -3.84 -16.77 8.13
CA GLU A 29 -4.97 -15.85 8.00
C GLU A 29 -4.53 -14.49 7.41
N ILE A 30 -3.43 -13.90 7.90
CA ILE A 30 -2.89 -12.63 7.35
C ILE A 30 -2.45 -12.80 5.89
N LEU A 31 -1.71 -13.87 5.58
CA LEU A 31 -1.26 -14.16 4.21
C LEU A 31 -2.44 -14.41 3.27
N ALA A 32 -3.50 -15.05 3.74
CA ALA A 32 -4.71 -15.26 2.96
C ALA A 32 -5.40 -13.93 2.63
N VAL A 33 -5.44 -12.98 3.57
CA VAL A 33 -5.98 -11.62 3.30
C VAL A 33 -5.20 -10.94 2.19
N ILE A 34 -3.86 -10.94 2.27
CA ILE A 34 -3.00 -10.35 1.24
C ILE A 34 -3.17 -11.05 -0.11
N PHE A 35 -3.25 -12.38 -0.11
CA PHE A 35 -3.45 -13.15 -1.33
C PHE A 35 -4.80 -12.87 -1.99
N ILE A 36 -5.89 -12.85 -1.22
CA ILE A 36 -7.23 -12.50 -1.71
C ILE A 36 -7.21 -11.08 -2.30
N GLU A 37 -6.52 -10.15 -1.65
CA GLU A 37 -6.37 -8.80 -2.16
C GLU A 37 -5.67 -8.78 -3.53
N PHE A 38 -4.54 -9.49 -3.70
CA PHE A 38 -3.88 -9.62 -5.00
C PHE A 38 -4.80 -10.20 -6.07
N VAL A 39 -5.59 -11.22 -5.73
CA VAL A 39 -6.58 -11.82 -6.65
C VAL A 39 -7.64 -10.79 -7.03
N LEU A 40 -8.23 -10.08 -6.06
CA LEU A 40 -9.21 -9.04 -6.31
C LEU A 40 -8.63 -7.93 -7.17
N TRP A 41 -7.36 -7.58 -6.97
CA TRP A 41 -6.68 -6.56 -7.75
C TRP A 41 -6.50 -7.00 -9.21
N GLY A 42 -6.06 -8.25 -9.40
CA GLY A 42 -5.93 -8.88 -10.71
C GLY A 42 -7.26 -8.97 -11.45
N LEU A 43 -8.33 -9.38 -10.77
CA LEU A 43 -9.68 -9.44 -11.32
C LEU A 43 -10.18 -8.05 -11.73
N TYR A 44 -10.05 -7.06 -10.84
CA TYR A 44 -10.39 -5.68 -11.18
C TYR A 44 -9.64 -5.21 -12.42
N ARG A 45 -8.31 -5.44 -12.50
CA ARG A 45 -7.52 -5.01 -13.66
C ARG A 45 -7.96 -5.73 -14.93
N TYR A 46 -8.21 -7.02 -14.85
CA TYR A 46 -8.69 -7.81 -15.98
C TYR A 46 -10.01 -7.27 -16.54
N PHE A 47 -11.01 -7.03 -15.68
CA PHE A 47 -12.32 -6.55 -16.11
C PHE A 47 -12.35 -5.08 -16.51
N THR A 48 -11.51 -4.25 -15.88
CA THR A 48 -11.55 -2.80 -16.11
C THR A 48 -10.51 -2.28 -17.09
N ALA A 49 -9.55 -3.11 -17.53
CA ALA A 49 -8.58 -2.74 -18.55
C ALA A 49 -9.21 -2.16 -19.83
N PRO A 50 -10.33 -2.68 -20.38
CA PRO A 50 -10.98 -2.10 -21.55
C PRO A 50 -11.55 -0.69 -21.32
N ILE A 51 -11.89 -0.36 -20.08
CA ILE A 51 -12.59 0.88 -19.70
C ILE A 51 -11.59 1.95 -19.24
N TYR A 52 -10.74 1.57 -18.28
CA TYR A 52 -9.75 2.45 -17.67
C TYR A 52 -8.40 2.45 -18.40
N GLY A 53 -8.23 1.60 -19.40
CA GLY A 53 -7.02 1.54 -20.21
C GLY A 53 -5.81 0.96 -19.47
N GLY A 54 -4.66 1.10 -20.13
CA GLY A 54 -3.36 0.70 -19.62
C GLY A 54 -2.86 1.60 -18.49
N PHE A 55 -1.83 1.11 -17.81
CA PHE A 55 -1.04 1.90 -16.86
C PHE A 55 -0.53 3.17 -17.53
N GLY A 56 -0.50 4.29 -16.80
CA GLY A 56 -0.07 5.59 -17.34
C GLY A 56 -1.17 6.40 -18.05
N THR A 57 -2.43 5.95 -18.05
CA THR A 57 -3.54 6.75 -18.62
C THR A 57 -4.31 7.52 -17.55
N TRP A 58 -4.96 8.62 -17.94
CA TRP A 58 -5.82 9.41 -17.04
C TRP A 58 -6.93 8.55 -16.39
N LYS A 59 -7.62 7.76 -17.21
CA LYS A 59 -8.72 6.90 -16.76
C LYS A 59 -8.22 5.84 -15.77
N PHE A 60 -7.01 5.32 -15.97
CA PHE A 60 -6.37 4.40 -15.03
C PHE A 60 -6.22 5.04 -13.65
N TYR A 61 -5.61 6.22 -13.57
CA TYR A 61 -5.37 6.88 -12.28
C TYR A 61 -6.66 7.32 -11.57
N VAL A 62 -7.65 7.81 -12.31
CA VAL A 62 -8.97 8.13 -11.74
C VAL A 62 -9.64 6.89 -11.15
N GLY A 63 -9.59 5.74 -11.84
CA GLY A 63 -10.10 4.48 -11.30
C GLY A 63 -9.39 4.04 -10.02
N HIS A 64 -8.07 4.28 -9.93
CA HIS A 64 -7.26 3.90 -8.76
C HIS A 64 -7.61 4.69 -7.50
N ILE A 65 -8.12 5.93 -7.62
CA ILE A 65 -8.56 6.73 -6.46
C ILE A 65 -9.57 5.97 -5.61
N ILE A 66 -10.48 5.23 -6.26
CA ILE A 66 -11.54 4.48 -5.58
C ILE A 66 -11.10 3.04 -5.35
N ALA A 67 -10.52 2.42 -6.38
CA ALA A 67 -10.29 0.99 -6.35
C ALA A 67 -9.17 0.58 -5.38
N ALA A 68 -8.09 1.37 -5.24
CA ALA A 68 -7.00 1.03 -4.32
C ALA A 68 -7.46 1.01 -2.85
N PRO A 69 -8.13 2.05 -2.30
CA PRO A 69 -8.68 1.99 -0.95
C PRO A 69 -9.72 0.89 -0.77
N THR A 70 -10.60 0.72 -1.77
CA THR A 70 -11.71 -0.24 -1.68
C THR A 70 -11.22 -1.67 -1.63
N ILE A 71 -10.26 -2.04 -2.49
CA ILE A 71 -9.76 -3.41 -2.57
C ILE A 71 -8.84 -3.70 -1.40
N ALA A 72 -7.85 -2.84 -1.14
CA ALA A 72 -6.87 -3.10 -0.06
C ALA A 72 -7.53 -3.01 1.32
N LEU A 73 -8.11 -1.85 1.65
CA LEU A 73 -8.68 -1.64 2.98
C LEU A 73 -10.01 -2.39 3.14
N GLY A 74 -10.82 -2.52 2.08
CA GLY A 74 -12.07 -3.27 2.14
C GLY A 74 -11.85 -4.75 2.45
N THR A 75 -10.85 -5.39 1.82
CA THR A 75 -10.53 -6.81 2.11
C THR A 75 -10.11 -6.99 3.58
N ILE A 76 -9.25 -6.10 4.08
CA ILE A 76 -8.84 -6.09 5.49
C ILE A 76 -10.05 -5.90 6.41
N MET A 77 -10.93 -4.95 6.11
CA MET A 77 -12.11 -4.65 6.91
C MET A 77 -13.11 -5.82 6.91
N VAL A 78 -13.27 -6.51 5.78
CA VAL A 78 -14.13 -7.69 5.69
C VAL A 78 -13.60 -8.82 6.57
N TYR A 79 -12.30 -9.12 6.46
CA TYR A 79 -11.63 -10.08 7.33
C TYR A 79 -11.79 -9.70 8.82
N TRP A 80 -11.54 -8.43 9.14
CA TRP A 80 -11.58 -7.93 10.51
C TRP A 80 -12.97 -8.03 11.14
N ARG A 81 -13.98 -7.52 10.44
CA ARG A 81 -15.33 -7.35 10.97
C ARG A 81 -16.17 -8.60 10.88
N PHE A 82 -16.03 -9.39 9.81
CA PHE A 82 -16.90 -10.55 9.58
C PHE A 82 -16.25 -11.87 9.94
N TYR A 83 -14.98 -12.08 9.58
CA TYR A 83 -14.29 -13.34 9.88
C TYR A 83 -13.77 -13.37 11.33
N ARG A 84 -12.98 -12.38 11.74
CA ARG A 84 -12.46 -12.27 13.13
C ARG A 84 -13.53 -11.77 14.12
N LYS A 85 -14.55 -11.08 13.62
CA LYS A 85 -15.63 -10.46 14.42
C LYS A 85 -15.07 -9.52 15.49
N GLU A 86 -14.02 -8.79 15.17
CA GLU A 86 -13.38 -7.82 16.07
C GLU A 86 -14.19 -6.52 16.10
N ARG A 87 -14.06 -5.78 17.19
CA ARG A 87 -14.60 -4.42 17.32
C ARG A 87 -13.49 -3.41 17.00
N GLY A 88 -13.87 -2.23 16.51
CA GLY A 88 -12.92 -1.18 16.10
C GLY A 88 -12.20 -1.45 14.78
N LEU A 89 -11.17 -0.64 14.50
CA LEU A 89 -10.38 -0.71 13.27
C LEU A 89 -9.15 -1.61 13.45
N PRO A 90 -8.72 -2.32 12.38
CA PRO A 90 -7.53 -3.17 12.40
C PRO A 90 -6.20 -2.41 12.41
N PHE A 91 -6.24 -1.07 12.35
CA PHE A 91 -5.09 -0.19 12.14
C PHE A 91 -4.73 0.57 13.42
N ARG A 92 -3.43 0.75 13.69
CA ARG A 92 -2.94 1.58 14.80
C ARG A 92 -2.58 2.98 14.32
N PHE A 93 -3.51 3.92 14.44
CA PHE A 93 -3.26 5.34 14.21
C PHE A 93 -2.58 5.97 15.42
N THR A 94 -1.24 5.95 15.49
CA THR A 94 -0.51 6.79 16.46
C THR A 94 0.06 8.01 15.74
N THR A 95 -0.15 9.22 16.26
CA THR A 95 0.26 10.50 15.62
C THR A 95 1.75 10.55 15.26
N LYS A 96 2.62 9.96 16.08
CA LYS A 96 4.07 9.85 15.81
C LYS A 96 4.39 8.89 14.65
N ARG A 97 3.64 7.78 14.54
CA ARG A 97 3.79 6.87 13.40
C ARG A 97 3.15 7.47 12.17
N LEU A 98 1.93 8.02 12.24
CA LEU A 98 1.22 8.57 11.08
C LEU A 98 2.06 9.58 10.28
N PHE A 99 2.73 10.53 10.93
CA PHE A 99 3.57 11.49 10.22
C PHE A 99 4.82 10.86 9.59
N SER A 100 5.55 10.02 10.33
CA SER A 100 6.72 9.31 9.79
C SER A 100 6.34 8.30 8.70
N SER A 101 5.20 7.66 8.85
CA SER A 101 4.53 6.77 7.90
C SER A 101 4.14 7.49 6.62
N ILE A 102 3.52 8.68 6.72
CA ILE A 102 3.23 9.53 5.57
C ILE A 102 4.54 9.96 4.90
N LEU A 103 5.56 10.38 5.64
CA LEU A 103 6.85 10.76 5.06
C LEU A 103 7.56 9.59 4.36
N VAL A 104 7.52 8.38 4.95
CA VAL A 104 8.07 7.17 4.31
C VAL A 104 7.28 6.82 3.06
N GLY A 105 5.94 6.87 3.10
CA GLY A 105 5.09 6.66 1.93
C GLY A 105 5.37 7.68 0.83
N LEU A 106 5.51 8.97 1.18
CA LEU A 106 5.91 10.03 0.26
C LEU A 106 7.31 9.76 -0.31
N PHE A 107 8.29 9.40 0.51
CA PHE A 107 9.65 9.13 0.02
C PHE A 107 9.70 7.88 -0.88
N ALA A 108 8.99 6.82 -0.51
CA ALA A 108 8.86 5.61 -1.31
C ALA A 108 8.16 5.88 -2.64
N ALA A 109 7.12 6.71 -2.67
CA ALA A 109 6.46 7.10 -3.90
C ALA A 109 7.33 8.02 -4.79
N ILE A 110 8.13 8.93 -4.21
CA ILE A 110 9.16 9.69 -4.96
C ILE A 110 10.20 8.73 -5.55
N LEU A 111 10.74 7.82 -4.73
CA LEU A 111 11.76 6.86 -5.15
C LEU A 111 11.23 5.94 -6.23
N TRP A 112 10.03 5.38 -6.05
CA TRP A 112 9.34 4.58 -7.07
C TRP A 112 9.21 5.36 -8.36
N ARG A 113 8.79 6.63 -8.30
CA ARG A 113 8.66 7.49 -9.48
C ARG A 113 9.99 7.68 -10.20
N PHE A 114 11.05 7.93 -9.45
CA PHE A 114 12.39 8.07 -10.02
C PHE A 114 12.84 6.78 -10.68
N LEU A 115 12.65 5.63 -10.01
CA LEU A 115 12.99 4.31 -10.55
C LEU A 115 12.18 3.97 -11.80
N GLU A 116 10.87 4.22 -11.79
CA GLU A 116 9.98 3.99 -12.93
C GLU A 116 10.42 4.82 -14.13
N MET A 117 10.77 6.09 -13.93
CA MET A 117 11.29 6.95 -15.00
C MET A 117 12.61 6.41 -15.56
N VAL A 118 13.56 6.07 -14.69
CA VAL A 118 14.85 5.51 -15.10
C VAL A 118 14.65 4.21 -15.87
N VAL A 119 13.80 3.30 -15.39
CA VAL A 119 13.54 2.00 -16.03
C VAL A 119 12.81 2.18 -17.36
N TYR A 120 11.73 2.98 -17.39
CA TYR A 120 10.95 3.22 -18.61
C TYR A 120 11.80 3.86 -19.71
N ASP A 121 12.57 4.90 -19.37
CA ASP A 121 13.46 5.57 -20.33
C ASP A 121 14.60 4.65 -20.79
N SER A 122 15.18 3.88 -19.86
CA SER A 122 16.23 2.90 -20.21
C SER A 122 15.71 1.82 -21.15
N MET A 123 14.48 1.33 -20.92
CA MET A 123 13.84 0.34 -21.77
C MET A 123 13.44 0.92 -23.13
N ALA A 124 12.97 2.17 -23.19
CA ALA A 124 12.65 2.84 -24.45
C ALA A 124 13.90 3.06 -25.32
N VAL A 125 15.03 3.40 -24.71
CA VAL A 125 16.33 3.49 -25.39
C VAL A 125 16.81 2.12 -25.84
N ALA A 126 16.72 1.09 -24.97
CA ALA A 126 17.12 -0.27 -25.32
C ALA A 126 16.26 -0.86 -26.46
N ALA A 127 14.98 -0.49 -26.53
CA ALA A 127 14.07 -0.87 -27.61
C ALA A 127 14.27 -0.06 -28.90
N GLY A 128 15.19 0.91 -28.93
CA GLY A 128 15.47 1.76 -30.10
C GLY A 128 14.37 2.79 -30.39
N VAL A 129 13.44 3.00 -29.46
CA VAL A 129 12.27 3.88 -29.63
C VAL A 129 12.60 5.34 -29.31
N ALA A 130 13.66 5.60 -28.52
CA ALA A 130 14.04 6.94 -28.09
C ALA A 130 15.50 7.30 -28.43
N ILE A 131 15.73 8.53 -28.91
CA ILE A 131 17.07 9.10 -29.14
C ILE A 131 17.64 9.51 -27.77
N SER A 132 18.90 9.13 -27.51
CA SER A 132 19.64 9.40 -26.26
C SER A 132 19.55 10.84 -25.74
N ASP A 133 19.34 11.83 -26.61
CA ASP A 133 19.40 13.26 -26.28
C ASP A 133 18.07 13.90 -25.87
N THR A 134 16.94 13.17 -25.88
CA THR A 134 15.65 13.70 -25.36
C THR A 134 15.48 13.51 -23.85
N ARG A 135 16.54 13.09 -23.15
CA ARG A 135 16.58 12.78 -21.71
C ARG A 135 16.59 14.03 -20.82
N THR A 136 15.59 14.91 -20.94
CA THR A 136 15.40 15.98 -19.96
C THR A 136 14.05 15.85 -19.29
N PHE A 137 14.01 16.22 -18.01
CA PHE A 137 12.78 16.41 -17.23
C PHE A 137 11.72 17.25 -17.99
N TYR A 138 12.17 18.06 -18.95
CA TYR A 138 11.35 18.95 -19.77
C TYR A 138 10.72 18.32 -21.01
N SER A 139 11.25 17.22 -21.57
CA SER A 139 10.57 16.51 -22.69
C SER A 139 9.30 15.78 -22.23
N LEU A 140 9.23 15.44 -20.94
CA LEU A 140 8.04 14.95 -20.25
C LEU A 140 7.06 16.07 -19.85
N LEU A 141 7.36 17.34 -20.09
CA LEU A 141 6.49 18.48 -19.74
C LEU A 141 5.71 19.03 -20.94
N ASP A 142 5.57 18.25 -22.01
CA ASP A 142 4.64 18.60 -23.08
C ASP A 142 3.20 18.68 -22.51
N GLN A 143 2.34 19.55 -23.04
CA GLN A 143 1.16 20.04 -22.29
C GLN A 143 0.17 18.95 -21.85
N THR A 144 0.06 17.85 -22.61
CA THR A 144 -0.76 16.68 -22.28
C THR A 144 -0.21 15.82 -21.13
N THR A 145 1.09 15.91 -20.88
CA THR A 145 1.83 15.09 -19.91
C THR A 145 1.92 15.73 -18.52
N VAL A 146 1.88 17.06 -18.39
CA VAL A 146 1.93 17.74 -17.08
C VAL A 146 0.71 17.43 -16.22
N GLY A 147 -0.50 17.51 -16.78
CA GLY A 147 -1.72 17.21 -16.03
C GLY A 147 -1.79 15.74 -15.61
N LEU A 148 -1.37 14.82 -16.49
CA LEU A 148 -1.27 13.40 -16.18
C LEU A 148 -0.22 13.16 -15.09
N PHE A 149 0.93 13.83 -15.17
CA PHE A 149 1.99 13.77 -14.18
C PHE A 149 1.51 14.22 -12.80
N LEU A 150 0.79 15.35 -12.73
CA LEU A 150 0.21 15.85 -11.49
C LEU A 150 -0.85 14.89 -10.93
N LEU A 151 -1.76 14.38 -11.77
CA LEU A 151 -2.77 13.41 -11.34
C LEU A 151 -2.11 12.14 -10.78
N MET A 152 -1.17 11.58 -11.52
CA MET A 152 -0.43 10.40 -11.14
C MET A 152 0.30 10.60 -9.80
N THR A 153 1.00 11.72 -9.67
CA THR A 153 1.69 12.12 -8.44
C THR A 153 0.72 12.25 -7.27
N PHE A 154 -0.43 12.88 -7.50
CA PHE A 154 -1.49 13.00 -6.51
C PHE A 154 -2.02 11.64 -6.07
N VAL A 155 -2.36 10.76 -7.02
CA VAL A 155 -2.88 9.42 -6.72
C VAL A 155 -1.85 8.60 -5.94
N GLN A 156 -0.59 8.66 -6.32
CA GLN A 156 0.45 7.90 -5.61
C GLN A 156 0.67 8.42 -4.19
N PHE A 157 0.74 9.74 -3.98
CA PHE A 157 1.02 10.30 -2.65
C PHE A 157 -0.17 10.33 -1.70
N PHE A 158 -1.36 10.60 -2.21
CA PHE A 158 -2.54 10.84 -1.38
C PHE A 158 -3.52 9.68 -1.35
N VAL A 159 -3.38 8.70 -2.25
CA VAL A 159 -4.22 7.51 -2.26
C VAL A 159 -3.40 6.26 -2.00
N VAL A 160 -2.49 5.91 -2.91
CA VAL A 160 -1.78 4.63 -2.86
C VAL A 160 -0.85 4.55 -1.65
N GLY A 161 0.03 5.53 -1.46
CA GLY A 161 0.98 5.56 -0.33
C GLY A 161 0.29 5.42 1.04
N PRO A 162 -0.76 6.21 1.35
CA PRO A 162 -1.51 6.04 2.59
C PRO A 162 -2.20 4.68 2.73
N VAL A 163 -2.77 4.14 1.63
CA VAL A 163 -3.41 2.83 1.62
C VAL A 163 -2.40 1.71 1.90
N GLU A 164 -1.26 1.72 1.20
CA GLU A 164 -0.19 0.74 1.38
C GLU A 164 0.40 0.81 2.78
N GLU A 165 0.56 2.01 3.35
CA GLU A 165 1.05 2.17 4.72
C GLU A 165 0.03 1.66 5.76
N LEU A 166 -1.26 1.87 5.54
CA LEU A 166 -2.30 1.28 6.39
C LEU A 166 -2.32 -0.26 6.27
N GLN A 167 -2.17 -0.78 5.06
CA GLN A 167 -2.14 -2.21 4.79
C GLN A 167 -0.88 -2.87 5.37
N PHE A 168 0.31 -2.49 4.94
CA PHE A 168 1.55 -3.20 5.28
C PHE A 168 2.06 -2.85 6.67
N ARG A 169 2.09 -1.55 7.02
CA ARG A 169 2.66 -1.11 8.31
C ARG A 169 1.65 -1.21 9.43
N SER A 170 0.41 -0.75 9.20
CA SER A 170 -0.59 -0.67 10.27
C SER A 170 -1.38 -1.96 10.46
N PHE A 171 -1.49 -2.82 9.44
CA PHE A 171 -2.12 -4.12 9.55
C PHE A 171 -1.09 -5.26 9.51
N VAL A 172 -0.44 -5.54 8.38
CA VAL A 172 0.41 -6.74 8.24
C VAL A 172 1.51 -6.78 9.31
N TYR A 173 2.29 -5.72 9.47
CA TYR A 173 3.36 -5.64 10.47
C TYR A 173 2.81 -5.73 11.89
N ASP A 174 1.82 -4.89 12.24
CA ASP A 174 1.28 -4.84 13.61
C ASP A 174 0.53 -6.12 14.02
N GLN A 175 -0.09 -6.84 13.08
CA GLN A 175 -0.73 -8.13 13.35
C GLN A 175 0.32 -9.25 13.43
N SER A 176 1.32 -9.25 12.54
CA SER A 176 2.42 -10.23 12.57
C SER A 176 3.26 -10.11 13.83
N ALA A 177 3.50 -8.89 14.30
CA ALA A 177 4.30 -8.62 15.49
C ALA A 177 3.69 -9.20 16.78
N ARG A 178 2.38 -9.46 16.82
CA ARG A 178 1.75 -10.13 17.97
C ARG A 178 2.09 -11.60 18.08
N VAL A 179 2.50 -12.19 16.97
CA VAL A 179 2.81 -13.61 16.85
C VAL A 179 4.32 -13.83 16.79
N LEU A 180 5.04 -12.88 16.21
CA LEU A 180 6.49 -12.87 16.06
C LEU A 180 7.11 -11.84 17.02
N LYS A 181 7.21 -12.17 18.31
CA LYS A 181 7.76 -11.26 19.35
C LYS A 181 9.17 -10.72 18.99
N ASN A 182 9.98 -11.50 18.27
CA ASN A 182 11.34 -11.11 17.85
C ASN A 182 11.37 -10.15 16.65
N TRP A 183 10.23 -9.89 15.99
CA TRP A 183 10.15 -8.96 14.85
C TRP A 183 10.10 -7.49 15.29
N GLN A 184 9.99 -7.24 16.60
CA GLN A 184 9.93 -5.90 17.18
C GLN A 184 11.29 -5.39 17.69
N ALA A 185 12.35 -6.20 17.58
CA ALA A 185 13.70 -5.88 18.03
C ALA A 185 14.51 -5.18 16.94
#